data_AF-A0A847UR14-F1
#
_entry.id   AF-A0A847UR14-F1
#
_cell.length_a   1.000
_cell.length_b   1.000
_cell.length_c   1.000
_cell.angle_alpha   90.00
_cell.angle_beta   90.00
_cell.angle_gamma   90.00
#
_symmetry.space_group_name_H-M   'P 1'
#
loop_
_entity.id
_entity.type
_entity.pdbx_description
1 polymer ?
#
loop_
_entity_poly.entity_id
_entity_poly.type
_entity_poly.pdbx_seq_one_letter_code
_entity_poly.pdbx_strand_id
1 'polypeptide(L)'
;MDRRTARLLNGVLALCCLALVFAAVYPFTTVDPHSKNPVDERFTVPESDEYRASGAIVADSETALEFEGAVTADGGRYLFIDEGAVQTEQYQASPGDPVYSRIIVADDGSTDRRRDQIQSDTDRELLRESRTDDAVTFIVKQDATDLADEVSGAASVVVRSLYLVAYEREAETAQAATVYKPKNGWYEGSETYHVTGATGQVRTVGDTTDVRSATVTWGLTKSAGTYAELALVRLTGDAPKTYDLSFEFESGETTVSRPSWVTDDRTEA
;
A
#
# COMPACT_ATOMS: atom_id res chain seq x y z
N MET A 1 30.96 -26.91 -49.79
CA MET A 1 30.64 -26.88 -48.34
C MET A 1 30.94 -28.26 -47.79
N ASP A 2 31.95 -28.38 -46.92
CA ASP A 2 32.47 -29.68 -46.50
C ASP A 2 31.45 -30.45 -45.67
N ARG A 3 31.37 -31.78 -45.88
CA ARG A 3 30.50 -32.70 -45.12
C ARG A 3 30.69 -32.58 -43.60
N ARG A 4 31.88 -32.13 -43.15
CA ARG A 4 32.18 -31.84 -41.74
C ARG A 4 31.47 -30.57 -41.24
N THR A 5 31.49 -29.49 -42.03
CA THR A 5 30.86 -28.22 -41.68
C THR A 5 29.33 -28.35 -41.61
N ALA A 6 28.73 -29.10 -42.54
CA ALA A 6 27.29 -29.36 -42.53
C ALA A 6 26.84 -30.21 -41.33
N ARG A 7 27.65 -31.20 -40.90
CA ARG A 7 27.36 -32.01 -39.70
C ARG A 7 27.50 -31.22 -38.41
N LEU A 8 28.49 -30.33 -38.32
CA LEU A 8 28.66 -29.43 -37.19
C LEU A 8 27.50 -28.45 -37.09
N LEU A 9 27.08 -27.82 -38.20
CA LEU A 9 25.95 -26.90 -38.21
C LEU A 9 24.63 -27.59 -37.82
N ASN A 10 24.38 -28.79 -38.36
CA ASN A 10 23.20 -29.56 -38.02
C ASN A 10 23.22 -30.05 -36.56
N GLY A 11 24.40 -30.36 -36.02
CA GLY A 11 24.57 -30.71 -34.61
C GLY A 11 24.26 -29.53 -33.69
N VAL A 12 24.76 -28.33 -34.01
CA VAL A 12 24.47 -27.10 -33.25
C VAL A 12 22.98 -26.75 -33.36
N LEU A 13 22.40 -26.84 -34.56
CA LEU A 13 20.98 -26.55 -34.77
C LEU A 13 20.09 -27.53 -34.01
N ALA A 14 20.41 -28.83 -34.06
CA ALA A 14 19.68 -29.85 -33.30
C ALA A 14 19.78 -29.60 -31.79
N LEU A 15 20.95 -29.18 -31.29
CA LEU A 15 21.16 -28.88 -29.87
C LEU A 15 20.42 -27.61 -29.44
N CYS A 16 20.38 -26.57 -30.27
CA CYS A 16 19.54 -25.39 -30.06
C CYS A 16 18.05 -25.73 -30.08
N CYS A 17 17.59 -26.54 -31.03
CA CYS A 17 16.20 -26.99 -31.08
C CYS A 17 15.84 -27.85 -29.87
N LEU A 18 16.74 -28.73 -29.41
CA LEU A 18 16.50 -29.60 -28.26
C LEU A 18 16.51 -28.80 -26.95
N ALA A 19 17.34 -27.76 -26.84
CA ALA A 19 17.30 -26.79 -25.73
C ALA A 19 16.00 -25.97 -25.73
N LEU A 20 15.51 -25.54 -26.90
CA LEU A 20 14.23 -24.84 -27.04
C LEU A 20 13.04 -25.75 -26.70
N VAL A 21 13.08 -27.02 -27.11
CA VAL A 21 12.05 -28.01 -26.76
C VAL A 21 12.10 -28.34 -25.27
N PHE A 22 13.29 -28.46 -24.65
CA PHE A 22 13.40 -28.62 -23.20
C PHE A 22 12.88 -27.40 -22.42
N ALA A 23 13.12 -26.18 -22.92
CA ALA A 23 12.56 -24.96 -22.36
C ALA A 23 11.03 -24.87 -22.53
N ALA A 24 10.46 -25.51 -23.58
CA ALA A 24 9.03 -25.53 -23.84
C ALA A 24 8.27 -26.67 -23.12
N VAL A 25 8.92 -27.81 -22.88
CA VAL A 25 8.29 -29.02 -22.32
C VAL A 25 8.53 -29.15 -20.81
N TYR A 26 9.62 -28.57 -20.28
CA TYR A 26 9.80 -28.42 -18.84
C TYR A 26 9.12 -27.11 -18.43
N PRO A 27 8.03 -27.12 -17.66
CA PRO A 27 7.49 -25.88 -17.13
C PRO A 27 8.52 -25.35 -16.13
N PHE A 28 9.42 -24.46 -16.59
CA PHE A 28 10.18 -23.54 -15.74
C PHE A 28 9.22 -22.47 -15.19
N THR A 29 8.06 -22.89 -14.69
CA THR A 29 7.21 -22.01 -13.90
C THR A 29 7.95 -21.88 -12.56
N THR A 30 8.72 -20.82 -12.42
CA THR A 30 9.35 -20.41 -11.15
C THR A 30 8.33 -19.80 -10.18
N VAL A 31 7.05 -19.81 -10.58
CA VAL A 31 5.93 -19.15 -9.94
C VAL A 31 5.52 -19.90 -8.68
N ASP A 32 5.74 -19.27 -7.54
CA ASP A 32 5.10 -19.66 -6.29
C ASP A 32 3.81 -18.84 -6.12
N PRO A 33 2.63 -19.48 -6.05
CA PRO A 33 1.41 -18.76 -5.71
C PRO A 33 1.57 -18.21 -4.28
N HIS A 34 1.60 -16.89 -4.13
CA HIS A 34 1.77 -16.28 -2.80
C HIS A 34 0.60 -16.66 -1.86
N SER A 35 -0.52 -17.15 -2.40
CA SER A 35 -1.66 -17.71 -1.64
C SER A 35 -1.32 -19.00 -0.88
N LYS A 36 -0.22 -19.69 -1.24
CA LYS A 36 0.32 -20.86 -0.53
C LYS A 36 1.24 -20.50 0.64
N ASN A 37 1.56 -19.22 0.83
CA ASN A 37 2.35 -18.78 1.98
C ASN A 37 1.63 -19.21 3.27
N PRO A 38 2.38 -19.67 4.28
CA PRO A 38 1.80 -20.20 5.49
C PRO A 38 1.03 -19.08 6.22
N VAL A 39 0.00 -19.47 6.99
CA VAL A 39 -1.01 -18.54 7.56
C VAL A 39 -0.38 -17.49 8.48
N ASP A 40 0.79 -17.79 9.04
CA ASP A 40 1.64 -16.93 9.86
C ASP A 40 2.32 -15.77 9.09
N GLU A 41 2.34 -15.78 7.75
CA GLU A 41 2.79 -14.63 6.94
C GLU A 41 1.67 -13.62 6.64
N ARG A 42 0.43 -13.88 7.08
CA ARG A 42 -0.70 -12.96 6.84
C ARG A 42 -0.74 -11.88 7.91
N PHE A 43 0.13 -10.89 7.73
CA PHE A 43 0.21 -9.70 8.59
C PHE A 43 -1.15 -9.02 8.82
N THR A 44 -1.43 -8.61 10.06
CA THR A 44 -2.69 -7.96 10.47
C THR A 44 -2.41 -6.60 11.09
N VAL A 45 -3.39 -5.70 11.04
CA VAL A 45 -3.34 -4.47 11.83
C VAL A 45 -3.63 -4.86 13.28
N PRO A 46 -2.82 -4.44 14.27
CA PRO A 46 -3.13 -4.71 15.67
C PRO A 46 -4.47 -4.09 16.08
N GLU A 47 -5.21 -4.79 16.95
CA GLU A 47 -6.42 -4.26 17.59
C GLU A 47 -6.07 -3.56 18.91
N SER A 48 -6.58 -2.35 19.12
CA SER A 48 -6.44 -1.59 20.37
C SER A 48 -7.58 -0.59 20.50
N ASP A 49 -8.09 -0.37 21.72
CA ASP A 49 -9.10 0.66 21.99
C ASP A 49 -8.52 2.08 21.86
N GLU A 50 -7.20 2.20 22.04
CA GLU A 50 -6.47 3.46 21.96
C GLU A 50 -5.14 3.25 21.22
N TYR A 51 -4.92 4.01 20.15
CA TYR A 51 -3.73 3.87 19.33
C TYR A 51 -3.48 5.07 18.42
N ARG A 52 -2.24 5.15 17.94
CA ARG A 52 -1.83 5.92 16.76
C ARG A 52 -1.27 4.96 15.72
N ALA A 53 -1.62 5.18 14.46
CA ALA A 53 -1.05 4.44 13.35
C ALA A 53 -0.66 5.40 12.23
N SER A 54 0.43 5.09 11.55
CA SER A 54 0.82 5.79 10.33
C SER A 54 1.39 4.80 9.33
N GLY A 55 1.36 5.18 8.06
CA GLY A 55 1.98 4.38 7.02
C GLY A 55 1.94 5.05 5.66
N ALA A 56 2.78 4.57 4.77
CA ALA A 56 2.87 5.06 3.40
C ALA A 56 3.13 3.93 2.42
N ILE A 57 2.64 4.11 1.20
CA ILE A 57 2.96 3.33 0.01
C ILE A 57 3.45 4.34 -1.02
N VAL A 58 4.73 4.26 -1.35
CA VAL A 58 5.37 5.09 -2.37
C VAL A 58 5.74 4.17 -3.53
N ALA A 59 5.43 4.63 -4.74
CA ALA A 59 5.59 3.89 -5.97
C ALA A 59 6.36 4.74 -6.97
N ASP A 60 7.57 4.32 -7.35
CA ASP A 60 8.50 5.11 -8.20
C ASP A 60 8.77 6.53 -7.68
N SER A 61 8.90 6.68 -6.35
CA SER A 61 9.04 7.97 -5.64
C SER A 61 7.80 8.88 -5.68
N GLU A 62 6.65 8.38 -6.14
CA GLU A 62 5.36 9.07 -6.07
C GLU A 62 4.51 8.48 -4.94
N THR A 63 3.95 9.32 -4.07
CA THR A 63 3.05 8.88 -3.01
C THR A 63 1.78 8.31 -3.62
N ALA A 64 1.55 7.01 -3.43
CA ALA A 64 0.30 6.36 -3.80
C ALA A 64 -0.73 6.43 -2.66
N LEU A 65 -0.24 6.35 -1.43
CA LEU A 65 -1.02 6.52 -0.20
C LEU A 65 -0.07 6.92 0.92
N GLU A 66 -0.43 7.91 1.71
CA GLU A 66 0.13 8.16 3.04
C GLU A 66 -1.04 8.38 4.00
N PHE A 67 -0.93 7.89 5.23
CA PHE A 67 -1.94 8.15 6.24
C PHE A 67 -1.32 8.31 7.64
N GLU A 68 -2.01 9.10 8.45
CA GLU A 68 -1.81 9.18 9.90
C GLU A 68 -3.18 9.13 10.56
N GLY A 69 -3.36 8.27 11.55
CA GLY A 69 -4.62 8.19 12.28
C GLY A 69 -4.41 7.95 13.77
N ALA A 70 -5.36 8.40 14.56
CA ALA A 70 -5.36 8.22 16.00
C ALA A 70 -6.78 8.02 16.54
N VAL A 71 -6.90 7.14 17.53
CA VAL A 71 -8.13 6.87 18.29
C VAL A 71 -7.76 6.96 19.77
N THR A 72 -8.44 7.84 20.51
CA THR A 72 -8.18 8.09 21.94
C THR A 72 -9.17 7.36 22.84
N ALA A 73 -8.81 7.14 24.10
CA ALA A 73 -9.69 6.49 25.08
C ALA A 73 -10.96 7.31 25.41
N ASP A 74 -10.92 8.64 25.27
CA ASP A 74 -12.08 9.53 25.40
C ASP A 74 -12.93 9.61 24.12
N GLY A 75 -12.52 8.88 23.07
CA GLY A 75 -13.28 8.69 21.84
C GLY A 75 -13.02 9.73 20.74
N GLY A 76 -12.08 10.65 20.98
CA GLY A 76 -11.54 11.55 19.96
C GLY A 76 -10.81 10.77 18.86
N ARG A 77 -11.05 11.17 17.61
CA ARG A 77 -10.53 10.46 16.43
C ARG A 77 -9.99 11.45 15.41
N TYR A 78 -8.90 11.05 14.78
CA TYR A 78 -8.23 11.81 13.73
C TYR A 78 -7.78 10.88 12.61
N LEU A 79 -7.92 11.35 11.38
CA LEU A 79 -7.40 10.66 10.21
C LEU A 79 -6.91 11.68 9.18
N PHE A 80 -5.68 11.55 8.74
CA PHE A 80 -5.11 12.22 7.59
C PHE A 80 -4.79 11.17 6.54
N ILE A 81 -5.16 11.43 5.28
CA ILE A 81 -4.87 10.60 4.12
C ILE A 81 -4.38 11.51 2.98
N ASP A 82 -3.26 11.15 2.36
CA ASP A 82 -2.74 11.75 1.12
C ASP A 82 -2.68 10.69 0.01
N GLU A 83 -3.39 10.94 -1.09
CA GLU A 83 -3.41 10.10 -2.30
C GLU A 83 -2.78 10.85 -3.50
N GLY A 84 -1.86 11.77 -3.22
CA GLY A 84 -1.11 12.57 -4.19
C GLY A 84 -1.89 13.78 -4.70
N ALA A 85 -2.99 13.56 -5.43
CA ALA A 85 -3.81 14.65 -5.99
C ALA A 85 -4.86 15.19 -5.00
N VAL A 86 -5.17 14.39 -3.97
CA VAL A 86 -6.19 14.68 -2.98
C VAL A 86 -5.62 14.39 -1.59
N GLN A 87 -5.75 15.37 -0.71
CA GLN A 87 -5.48 15.22 0.72
C GLN A 87 -6.80 15.35 1.48
N THR A 88 -7.05 14.44 2.40
CA THR A 88 -8.22 14.44 3.27
C THR A 88 -7.78 14.38 4.72
N GLU A 89 -8.22 15.33 5.52
CA GLU A 89 -8.02 15.34 6.96
C GLU A 89 -9.38 15.34 7.65
N GLN A 90 -9.60 14.42 8.57
CA GLN A 90 -10.84 14.20 9.29
C GLN A 90 -10.64 14.29 10.80
N TYR A 91 -11.64 14.82 11.47
CA TYR A 91 -11.69 14.95 12.91
C TYR A 91 -13.09 14.63 13.42
N GLN A 92 -13.15 13.82 14.48
CA GLN A 92 -14.36 13.54 15.24
C GLN A 92 -14.06 13.70 16.72
N ALA A 93 -14.84 14.51 17.43
CA ALA A 93 -14.57 14.82 18.84
C ALA A 93 -14.91 13.64 19.78
N SER A 94 -15.98 12.91 19.48
CA SER A 94 -16.41 11.72 20.22
C SER A 94 -17.29 10.83 19.32
N PRO A 95 -17.46 9.54 19.66
CA PRO A 95 -18.36 8.66 18.92
C PRO A 95 -19.79 9.22 18.95
N GLY A 96 -20.41 9.35 17.78
CA GLY A 96 -21.75 9.94 17.65
C GLY A 96 -21.75 11.44 17.37
N ASP A 97 -20.61 12.13 17.46
CA ASP A 97 -20.48 13.50 16.97
C ASP A 97 -20.27 13.53 15.44
N PRO A 98 -20.61 14.65 14.78
CA PRO A 98 -20.32 14.85 13.37
C PRO A 98 -18.83 14.68 13.06
N VAL A 99 -18.54 14.16 11.87
CA VAL A 99 -17.17 14.11 11.33
C VAL A 99 -16.93 15.38 10.54
N TYR A 100 -15.89 16.12 10.89
CA TYR A 100 -15.44 17.26 10.11
C TYR A 100 -14.33 16.81 9.17
N SER A 101 -14.37 17.23 7.92
CA SER A 101 -13.36 16.91 6.90
C SER A 101 -12.82 18.17 6.25
N ARG A 102 -11.50 18.24 6.09
CA ARG A 102 -10.79 19.19 5.24
C ARG A 102 -10.24 18.43 4.05
N ILE A 103 -10.75 18.74 2.86
CA ILE A 103 -10.37 18.08 1.61
C ILE A 103 -9.64 19.10 0.76
N ILE A 104 -8.40 18.81 0.37
CA ILE A 104 -7.58 19.65 -0.50
C ILE A 104 -7.39 18.90 -1.82
N VAL A 105 -7.74 19.53 -2.93
CA VAL A 105 -7.67 18.96 -4.28
C VAL A 105 -6.87 19.91 -5.16
N ALA A 106 -5.94 19.38 -5.97
CA ALA A 106 -5.27 20.18 -7.00
C ALA A 106 -6.29 20.74 -8.01
N ASP A 107 -6.13 21.99 -8.46
CA ASP A 107 -7.09 22.62 -9.40
C ASP A 107 -6.84 22.17 -10.85
N ASP A 108 -7.16 20.90 -11.14
CA ASP A 108 -7.01 20.25 -12.46
C ASP A 108 -8.31 20.21 -13.29
N GLY A 109 -9.36 20.91 -12.83
CA GLY A 109 -10.70 20.89 -13.42
C GLY A 109 -11.64 19.80 -12.89
N SER A 110 -11.21 18.99 -11.91
CA SER A 110 -12.08 18.03 -11.21
C SER A 110 -12.89 18.63 -10.05
N THR A 111 -12.61 19.88 -9.68
CA THR A 111 -13.11 20.56 -8.48
C THR A 111 -14.63 20.76 -8.49
N ASP A 112 -15.23 21.10 -9.64
CA ASP A 112 -16.68 21.26 -9.77
C ASP A 112 -17.42 19.92 -9.55
N ARG A 113 -16.92 18.82 -10.11
CA ARG A 113 -17.49 17.48 -9.88
C ARG A 113 -17.44 17.10 -8.40
N ARG A 114 -16.35 17.42 -7.70
CA ARG A 114 -16.21 17.13 -6.26
C ARG A 114 -17.20 17.96 -5.44
N ARG A 115 -17.39 19.23 -5.78
CA ARG A 115 -18.41 20.09 -5.15
C ARG A 115 -19.82 19.49 -5.32
N ASP A 116 -20.18 19.10 -6.54
CA ASP A 116 -21.48 18.49 -6.83
C ASP A 116 -21.69 17.19 -6.06
N GLN A 117 -20.66 16.36 -5.91
CA GLN A 117 -20.72 15.13 -5.11
C GLN A 117 -20.96 15.42 -3.63
N ILE A 118 -20.27 16.42 -3.05
CA ILE A 118 -20.48 16.80 -1.65
C ILE A 118 -21.89 17.34 -1.44
N GLN A 119 -22.39 18.19 -2.35
CA GLN A 119 -23.70 18.82 -2.21
C GLN A 119 -24.89 17.90 -2.52
N SER A 120 -24.66 16.81 -3.27
CA SER A 120 -25.71 15.82 -3.57
C SER A 120 -25.83 14.72 -2.50
N ASP A 121 -24.84 14.60 -1.63
CA ASP A 121 -24.85 13.69 -0.49
C ASP A 121 -25.63 14.32 0.68
N THR A 122 -26.74 13.69 1.07
CA THR A 122 -27.63 14.22 2.11
C THR A 122 -27.02 14.17 3.50
N ASP A 123 -26.00 13.34 3.70
CA ASP A 123 -25.35 13.14 4.99
C ASP A 123 -24.17 14.11 5.14
N ARG A 124 -23.97 15.02 4.17
CA ARG A 124 -22.85 15.98 4.12
C ARG A 124 -23.34 17.41 3.93
N GLU A 125 -22.64 18.32 4.58
CA GLU A 125 -22.83 19.75 4.49
C GLU A 125 -21.50 20.42 4.12
N LEU A 126 -21.47 21.13 2.99
CA LEU A 126 -20.32 21.96 2.61
C LEU A 126 -20.33 23.25 3.44
N LEU A 127 -19.47 23.34 4.45
CA LEU A 127 -19.37 24.50 5.34
C LEU A 127 -18.58 25.66 4.70
N ARG A 128 -17.49 25.33 4.01
CA ARG A 128 -16.61 26.34 3.42
C ARG A 128 -15.89 25.79 2.20
N GLU A 129 -15.70 26.64 1.21
CA GLU A 129 -14.79 26.41 0.09
C GLU A 129 -13.81 27.59 -0.02
N SER A 130 -12.54 27.30 -0.25
CA SER A 130 -11.52 28.32 -0.54
C SER A 130 -10.61 27.84 -1.67
N ARG A 131 -10.25 28.75 -2.57
CA ARG A 131 -9.40 28.48 -3.72
C ARG A 131 -8.09 29.27 -3.61
N THR A 132 -6.99 28.60 -3.89
CA THR A 132 -5.68 29.19 -4.21
C THR A 132 -5.39 28.96 -5.69
N ASP A 133 -4.27 29.49 -6.18
CA ASP A 133 -3.89 29.32 -7.59
C ASP A 133 -3.63 27.84 -7.97
N ASP A 134 -3.29 27.00 -6.99
CA ASP A 134 -2.87 25.60 -7.22
C ASP A 134 -3.88 24.56 -6.68
N ALA A 135 -4.79 24.94 -5.77
CA ALA A 135 -5.67 23.99 -5.09
C ALA A 135 -7.00 24.59 -4.62
N VAL A 136 -7.99 23.71 -4.44
CA VAL A 136 -9.26 24.02 -3.79
C VAL A 136 -9.35 23.24 -2.48
N THR A 137 -9.67 23.94 -1.40
CA THR A 137 -9.95 23.35 -0.08
C THR A 137 -11.44 23.41 0.20
N PHE A 138 -12.01 22.26 0.56
CA PHE A 138 -13.37 22.11 1.06
C PHE A 138 -13.34 21.78 2.55
N ILE A 139 -14.15 22.47 3.34
CA ILE A 139 -14.47 22.09 4.72
C ILE A 139 -15.88 21.53 4.71
N VAL A 140 -16.02 20.27 5.08
CA VAL A 140 -17.24 19.50 5.03
C VAL A 140 -17.56 19.00 6.43
N LYS A 141 -18.85 19.00 6.78
CA LYS A 141 -19.39 18.35 7.97
C LYS A 141 -20.22 17.17 7.49
N GLN A 142 -19.98 16.00 8.06
CA GLN A 142 -20.71 14.79 7.78
C GLN A 142 -21.44 14.34 9.06
N ASP A 143 -22.63 13.79 8.89
CA ASP A 143 -23.37 13.16 9.98
C ASP A 143 -22.55 12.07 10.67
N ALA A 144 -22.96 11.76 11.90
CA ALA A 144 -22.23 10.86 12.78
C ALA A 144 -21.99 9.50 12.13
N THR A 145 -20.71 9.23 11.87
CA THR A 145 -20.17 7.96 11.33
C THR A 145 -18.99 7.55 12.21
N ASP A 146 -18.66 6.26 12.24
CA ASP A 146 -17.56 5.80 13.08
C ASP A 146 -16.21 6.01 12.37
N LEU A 147 -15.51 7.10 12.69
CA LEU A 147 -14.19 7.39 12.10
C LEU A 147 -13.10 6.38 12.50
N ALA A 148 -13.28 5.60 13.57
CA ALA A 148 -12.28 4.59 13.95
C ALA A 148 -12.21 3.44 12.93
N ASP A 149 -13.33 3.10 12.29
CA ASP A 149 -13.37 2.12 11.20
C ASP A 149 -12.58 2.63 9.98
N GLU A 150 -12.65 3.93 9.67
CA GLU A 150 -11.87 4.53 8.58
C GLU A 150 -10.36 4.52 8.89
N VAL A 151 -9.98 4.82 10.14
CA VAL A 151 -8.57 4.77 10.58
C VAL A 151 -8.01 3.35 10.45
N SER A 152 -8.72 2.34 10.97
CA SER A 152 -8.30 0.94 10.85
C SER A 152 -8.33 0.43 9.39
N GLY A 153 -9.24 0.95 8.58
CA GLY A 153 -9.32 0.73 7.14
C GLY A 153 -8.07 1.22 6.40
N ALA A 154 -7.63 2.45 6.66
CA ALA A 154 -6.41 3.03 6.07
C ALA A 154 -5.16 2.22 6.44
N ALA A 155 -5.01 1.86 7.73
CA ALA A 155 -3.95 0.98 8.19
C ALA A 155 -3.97 -0.39 7.49
N SER A 156 -5.17 -0.95 7.29
CA SER A 156 -5.35 -2.24 6.62
C SER A 156 -4.91 -2.23 5.17
N VAL A 157 -5.05 -1.11 4.44
CA VAL A 157 -4.58 -1.00 3.06
C VAL A 157 -3.06 -1.16 2.99
N VAL A 158 -2.32 -0.50 3.88
CA VAL A 158 -0.85 -0.60 3.93
C VAL A 158 -0.41 -2.00 4.35
N VAL A 159 -0.99 -2.56 5.43
CA VAL A 159 -0.62 -3.90 5.90
C VAL A 159 -0.94 -4.97 4.84
N ARG A 160 -2.08 -4.88 4.14
CA ARG A 160 -2.41 -5.81 3.03
C ARG A 160 -1.46 -5.68 1.85
N SER A 161 -0.87 -4.51 1.63
CA SER A 161 0.09 -4.31 0.55
C SER A 161 1.42 -5.06 0.81
N LEU A 162 1.71 -5.42 2.06
CA LEU A 162 2.82 -6.33 2.38
C LEU A 162 2.62 -7.73 1.79
N TYR A 163 1.38 -8.15 1.50
CA TYR A 163 1.10 -9.51 1.00
C TYR A 163 1.60 -9.75 -0.44
N LEU A 164 2.08 -8.70 -1.12
CA LEU A 164 2.63 -8.79 -2.47
C LEU A 164 3.92 -9.61 -2.54
N VAL A 165 4.63 -9.79 -1.42
CA VAL A 165 5.88 -10.54 -1.37
C VAL A 165 5.85 -11.56 -0.23
N ALA A 166 6.57 -12.66 -0.38
CA ALA A 166 6.77 -13.61 0.71
C ALA A 166 7.84 -13.07 1.67
N TYR A 167 7.80 -13.57 2.90
CA TYR A 167 8.77 -13.19 3.92
C TYR A 167 9.50 -14.42 4.49
N GLU A 168 10.66 -14.20 5.08
CA GLU A 168 11.32 -15.16 5.97
C GLU A 168 11.40 -14.59 7.38
N ARG A 169 11.00 -15.40 8.35
CA ARG A 169 11.25 -15.12 9.76
C ARG A 169 12.75 -15.18 10.03
N GLU A 170 13.29 -14.14 10.66
CA GLU A 170 14.66 -14.15 11.15
C GLU A 170 14.76 -15.05 12.39
N ALA A 171 15.75 -15.94 12.43
CA ALA A 171 15.87 -16.96 13.48
C ALA A 171 16.12 -16.35 14.87
N GLU A 172 15.26 -16.73 15.83
CA GLU A 172 15.32 -16.46 17.28
C GLU A 172 16.05 -15.17 17.71
N THR A 173 15.39 -14.03 17.49
CA THR A 173 15.61 -12.88 18.38
C THR A 173 14.85 -13.12 19.69
N ALA A 174 15.58 -13.27 20.80
CA ALA A 174 15.04 -13.39 22.16
C ALA A 174 14.37 -12.08 22.64
N GLN A 175 13.38 -11.59 21.88
CA GLN A 175 12.79 -10.26 22.00
C GLN A 175 11.27 -10.34 21.86
N ALA A 176 10.58 -9.34 22.40
CA ALA A 176 9.11 -9.21 22.39
C ALA A 176 8.48 -8.97 21.00
N ALA A 177 9.21 -9.24 19.92
CA ALA A 177 8.80 -9.01 18.54
C ALA A 177 9.42 -10.05 17.60
N THR A 178 8.63 -10.55 16.66
CA THR A 178 9.12 -11.39 15.56
C THR A 178 9.48 -10.50 14.37
N VAL A 179 10.62 -10.78 13.75
CA VAL A 179 11.13 -10.01 12.61
C VAL A 179 11.07 -10.86 11.33
N TYR A 180 10.58 -10.24 10.25
CA TYR A 180 10.41 -10.85 8.94
C TYR A 180 11.13 -10.03 7.86
N LYS A 181 11.85 -10.70 6.95
CA LYS A 181 12.54 -10.06 5.81
C LYS A 181 11.87 -10.44 4.49
N PRO A 182 11.66 -9.48 3.56
CA PRO A 182 10.99 -9.76 2.30
C PRO A 182 11.90 -10.56 1.35
N LYS A 183 11.29 -11.41 0.52
CA LYS A 183 11.99 -12.30 -0.43
C LYS A 183 11.90 -11.82 -1.87
N ASN A 184 13.01 -11.92 -2.58
CA ASN A 184 13.02 -11.85 -4.05
C ASN A 184 12.44 -13.14 -4.64
N GLY A 185 11.77 -13.06 -5.78
CA GLY A 185 11.21 -14.24 -6.44
C GLY A 185 10.10 -13.95 -7.43
N TRP A 186 9.54 -15.03 -7.99
CA TRP A 186 8.36 -14.98 -8.84
C TRP A 186 7.11 -15.24 -8.01
N TYR A 187 6.09 -14.43 -8.26
CA TYR A 187 4.83 -14.48 -7.53
C TYR A 187 3.66 -14.42 -8.52
N GLU A 188 2.52 -14.96 -8.10
CA GLU A 188 1.30 -15.01 -8.89
C GLU A 188 0.21 -14.13 -8.29
N GLY A 189 -0.26 -13.12 -9.03
CA GLY A 189 -1.43 -12.31 -8.69
C GLY A 189 -2.51 -12.42 -9.78
N SER A 190 -3.06 -11.29 -10.25
CA SER A 190 -3.88 -11.29 -11.49
C SER A 190 -3.06 -11.64 -12.73
N GLU A 191 -1.76 -11.41 -12.68
CA GLU A 191 -0.75 -11.89 -13.62
C GLU A 191 0.51 -12.28 -12.84
N THR A 192 1.40 -13.04 -13.46
CA THR A 192 2.69 -13.36 -12.85
C THR A 192 3.62 -12.14 -12.83
N TYR A 193 4.30 -11.91 -11.72
CA TYR A 193 5.26 -10.84 -11.56
C TYR A 193 6.54 -11.35 -10.88
N HIS A 194 7.63 -10.59 -11.07
CA HIS A 194 8.92 -10.89 -10.50
C HIS A 194 9.38 -9.73 -9.61
N VAL A 195 9.82 -10.06 -8.40
CA VAL A 195 10.27 -9.13 -7.38
C VAL A 195 11.79 -9.23 -7.22
N THR A 196 12.45 -8.08 -7.23
CA THR A 196 13.91 -7.95 -7.09
C THR A 196 14.26 -6.81 -6.14
N GLY A 197 15.46 -6.88 -5.54
CA GLY A 197 15.91 -5.81 -4.64
C GLY A 197 15.07 -5.69 -3.36
N ALA A 198 14.34 -6.74 -2.98
CA ALA A 198 13.58 -6.80 -1.74
C ALA A 198 14.51 -6.62 -0.53
N THR A 199 14.26 -5.59 0.27
CA THR A 199 15.03 -5.23 1.46
C THR A 199 14.12 -4.66 2.55
N GLY A 200 14.68 -4.49 3.75
CA GLY A 200 13.95 -3.99 4.91
C GLY A 200 13.37 -5.11 5.77
N GLN A 201 12.38 -4.79 6.60
CA GLN A 201 11.78 -5.72 7.55
C GLN A 201 10.38 -5.35 7.99
N VAL A 202 9.63 -6.36 8.43
CA VAL A 202 8.37 -6.24 9.16
C VAL A 202 8.60 -6.77 10.58
N ARG A 203 8.15 -6.04 11.58
CA ARG A 203 8.18 -6.41 13.00
C ARG A 203 6.76 -6.62 13.49
N THR A 204 6.49 -7.78 14.08
CA THR A 204 5.17 -8.07 14.68
C THR A 204 5.21 -7.99 16.20
N VAL A 205 4.04 -7.93 16.82
CA VAL A 205 3.87 -7.99 18.28
C VAL A 205 4.08 -9.42 18.75
N GLY A 206 5.17 -9.68 19.49
CA GLY A 206 5.50 -11.02 19.97
C GLY A 206 5.58 -12.05 18.83
N ASP A 207 4.91 -13.19 19.01
CA ASP A 207 4.78 -14.26 18.02
C ASP A 207 3.46 -14.17 17.21
N THR A 208 2.76 -13.03 17.22
CA THR A 208 1.53 -12.83 16.43
C THR A 208 1.82 -12.33 15.01
N THR A 209 0.77 -12.21 14.20
CA THR A 209 0.80 -11.60 12.86
C THR A 209 0.59 -10.08 12.90
N ASP A 210 0.35 -9.49 14.06
CA ASP A 210 0.00 -8.08 14.19
C ASP A 210 1.23 -7.22 13.96
N VAL A 211 1.20 -6.41 12.91
CA VAL A 211 2.34 -5.57 12.53
C VAL A 211 2.47 -4.43 13.51
N ARG A 212 3.60 -4.39 14.21
CA ARG A 212 3.98 -3.21 14.98
C ARG A 212 4.64 -2.18 14.09
N SER A 213 5.55 -2.61 13.23
CA SER A 213 6.17 -1.71 12.26
C SER A 213 6.65 -2.42 11.01
N ALA A 214 6.69 -1.71 9.90
CA ALA A 214 7.24 -2.17 8.63
C ALA A 214 8.04 -1.05 7.98
N THR A 215 9.17 -1.42 7.39
CA THR A 215 9.90 -0.56 6.45
C THR A 215 10.52 -1.49 5.44
N VAL A 216 9.95 -1.54 4.25
CA VAL A 216 10.30 -2.51 3.21
C VAL A 216 10.31 -1.85 1.84
N THR A 217 11.23 -2.29 1.00
CA THR A 217 11.40 -1.79 -0.36
C THR A 217 11.58 -2.97 -1.30
N TRP A 218 10.99 -2.91 -2.48
CA TRP A 218 11.26 -3.87 -3.56
C TRP A 218 10.96 -3.29 -4.94
N GLY A 219 11.61 -3.83 -5.97
CA GLY A 219 11.28 -3.59 -7.38
C GLY A 219 10.40 -4.71 -7.94
N LEU A 220 9.35 -4.35 -8.67
CA LEU A 220 8.36 -5.26 -9.24
C LEU A 220 8.34 -5.15 -10.78
N THR A 221 8.46 -6.29 -11.46
CA THR A 221 8.30 -6.40 -12.91
C THR A 221 7.09 -7.28 -13.22
N LYS A 222 6.08 -6.71 -13.88
CA LYS A 222 4.86 -7.42 -14.31
C LYS A 222 5.11 -8.25 -15.58
N SER A 223 4.20 -9.17 -15.86
CA SER A 223 4.20 -10.04 -17.04
C SER A 223 5.53 -10.78 -17.26
N ALA A 224 6.19 -11.17 -16.16
CA ALA A 224 7.51 -11.78 -16.17
C ALA A 224 7.47 -13.09 -15.39
N GLY A 225 6.78 -14.11 -15.93
CA GLY A 225 6.62 -15.42 -15.30
C GLY A 225 7.77 -16.39 -15.49
N THR A 226 8.72 -16.05 -16.37
CA THR A 226 9.95 -16.79 -16.60
C THR A 226 11.16 -15.86 -16.72
N TYR A 227 12.37 -16.41 -16.63
CA TYR A 227 13.61 -15.66 -16.91
C TYR A 227 13.66 -15.10 -18.34
N ALA A 228 13.11 -15.82 -19.33
CA ALA A 228 13.10 -15.38 -20.73
C ALA A 228 12.16 -14.17 -20.91
N GLU A 229 10.98 -14.22 -20.28
CA GLU A 229 10.05 -13.08 -20.25
C GLU A 229 10.64 -11.90 -19.49
N LEU A 230 11.27 -12.13 -18.34
CA LEU A 230 11.95 -11.06 -17.59
C LEU A 230 13.05 -10.39 -18.42
N ALA A 231 13.86 -11.16 -19.15
CA ALA A 231 14.88 -10.63 -20.04
C ALA A 231 14.26 -9.82 -21.18
N LEU A 232 13.16 -10.31 -21.78
CA LEU A 232 12.44 -9.60 -22.83
C LEU A 232 11.84 -8.28 -22.32
N VAL A 233 11.17 -8.29 -21.16
CA VAL A 233 10.60 -7.09 -20.53
C VAL A 233 11.70 -6.09 -20.20
N ARG A 234 12.84 -6.52 -19.65
CA ARG A 234 13.98 -5.62 -19.40
C ARG A 234 14.62 -5.03 -20.66
N LEU A 235 14.52 -5.73 -21.80
CA LEU A 235 15.06 -5.26 -23.09
C LEU A 235 14.10 -4.33 -23.84
N THR A 236 12.79 -4.46 -23.61
CA THR A 236 11.75 -3.82 -24.43
C THR A 236 10.77 -2.93 -23.67
N GLY A 237 10.74 -3.04 -22.34
CA GLY A 237 9.85 -2.33 -21.45
C GLY A 237 10.59 -1.45 -20.45
N ASP A 238 9.79 -0.79 -19.60
CA ASP A 238 10.29 0.12 -18.56
C ASP A 238 11.03 -0.62 -17.44
N ALA A 239 11.79 0.13 -16.65
CA ALA A 239 12.44 -0.37 -15.46
C ALA A 239 11.43 -0.99 -14.48
N PRO A 240 11.86 -1.92 -13.60
CA PRO A 240 10.98 -2.43 -12.54
C PRO A 240 10.41 -1.27 -11.73
N LYS A 241 9.10 -1.33 -11.46
CA LYS A 241 8.41 -0.36 -10.62
C LYS A 241 8.87 -0.54 -9.18
N THR A 242 9.42 0.48 -8.57
CA THR A 242 9.90 0.46 -7.18
C THR A 242 8.75 0.74 -6.24
N TYR A 243 8.62 -0.05 -5.18
CA TYR A 243 7.68 0.16 -4.09
C TYR A 243 8.43 0.30 -2.78
N ASP A 244 8.11 1.35 -2.03
CA ASP A 244 8.56 1.59 -0.67
C ASP A 244 7.34 1.64 0.24
N LEU A 245 7.31 0.81 1.27
CA LEU A 245 6.21 0.77 2.24
C LEU A 245 6.74 1.01 3.64
N SER A 246 6.06 1.87 4.37
CA SER A 246 6.26 2.10 5.79
C SER A 246 4.96 1.92 6.56
N PHE A 247 5.07 1.42 7.78
CA PHE A 247 3.95 1.32 8.71
C PHE A 247 4.47 1.37 10.14
N GLU A 248 3.76 2.05 11.03
CA GLU A 248 4.01 2.03 12.46
C GLU A 248 2.67 2.03 13.20
N PHE A 249 2.58 1.22 14.25
CA PHE A 249 1.43 1.14 15.14
C PHE A 249 1.88 1.28 16.59
N GLU A 250 1.34 2.28 17.26
CA GLU A 250 1.61 2.60 18.65
C GLU A 250 0.32 2.46 19.46
N SER A 251 0.23 1.42 20.28
CA SER A 251 -0.85 1.24 21.26
C SER A 251 -0.55 2.02 22.54
N GLY A 252 -1.58 2.57 23.18
CA GLY A 252 -1.50 3.23 24.49
C GLY A 252 -1.93 4.69 24.44
N GLU A 253 -1.74 5.39 25.57
CA GLU A 253 -2.25 6.76 25.77
C GLU A 253 -1.86 7.69 24.61
N THR A 254 -2.87 8.25 23.95
CA THR A 254 -2.71 9.18 22.84
C THR A 254 -3.71 10.32 22.99
N THR A 255 -3.45 11.41 22.27
CA THR A 255 -4.32 12.59 22.31
C THR A 255 -4.61 13.07 20.90
N VAL A 256 -5.86 13.49 20.69
CA VAL A 256 -6.32 14.14 19.47
C VAL A 256 -6.75 15.55 19.85
N SER A 257 -6.08 16.54 19.28
CA SER A 257 -6.45 17.94 19.45
C SER A 257 -7.38 18.38 18.34
N ARG A 258 -8.42 19.15 18.68
CA ARG A 258 -9.30 19.77 17.69
C ARG A 258 -8.49 20.63 16.71
N PRO A 259 -8.55 20.35 15.39
CA PRO A 259 -7.86 21.17 14.41
C PRO A 259 -8.43 22.59 14.33
N SER A 260 -7.58 23.57 14.02
CA SER A 260 -7.96 24.99 13.97
C SER A 260 -8.97 25.34 12.88
N TRP A 261 -9.09 24.50 11.85
CA TRP A 261 -10.05 24.66 10.76
C TRP A 261 -11.46 24.16 11.13
N VAL A 262 -11.60 23.43 12.23
CA VAL A 262 -12.90 23.02 12.79
C VAL A 262 -13.43 24.14 13.67
N THR A 263 -14.21 25.06 13.10
CA THR A 263 -14.86 26.14 13.86
C THR A 263 -16.16 25.68 14.51
N ASP A 264 -16.54 26.25 15.65
CA ASP A 264 -17.89 26.06 16.19
C ASP A 264 -18.89 26.82 15.31
N ASP A 265 -19.97 26.17 14.90
CA ASP A 265 -21.14 26.78 14.21
C ASP A 265 -21.92 27.77 15.11
N ARG A 266 -21.26 28.49 16.03
CA ARG A 266 -21.86 29.54 16.86
C ARG A 266 -21.27 30.92 16.55
N THR A 267 -21.52 31.38 15.33
CA THR A 267 -21.66 32.82 15.09
C THR A 267 -22.76 33.08 14.07
N GLU A 268 -24.01 32.83 14.47
CA GLU A 268 -25.11 33.68 14.01
C GLU A 268 -25.04 34.99 14.81
N ALA A 269 -24.78 36.09 14.10
CA ALA A 269 -25.10 37.45 14.52
C ALA A 269 -25.45 38.28 13.27
#